data_AF-A0A3B4XT01-F1
#
_entry.id   AF-A0A3B4XT01-F1
#
_cell.length_a   1.000
_cell.length_b   1.000
_cell.length_c   1.000
_cell.angle_alpha   90.00
_cell.angle_beta   90.00
_cell.angle_gamma   90.00
#
_symmetry.space_group_name_H-M   'P 1'
#
loop_
_entity.id
_entity.type
_entity.pdbx_description
1 polymer ?
#
loop_
_entity_poly.entity_id
_entity_poly.type
_entity_poly.pdbx_seq_one_letter_code
_entity_poly.pdbx_strand_id
1 'polypeptide(L)'
;MAALRVFLTLAICLQMGHQTFARNDAPCQRGTWNNGYNTFVKRHIRSGTPTSLDQNQWEDYIKKNGGCERPTQSFLQPKDLERVKAVCTNSGGKRYKENLCISDQPFKFVTVRSVLGTCGIKSVREETKHLILACEVLENQCLPIHFEGNPDNVTPNNNAKGSSILFLSSSFLIFSLSARWSLTCSASHFHICS
;
A
#
# COMPACT_ATOMS: atom_id res chain seq x y z
N MET A 1 24.78 -10.15 -47.70
CA MET A 1 23.63 -9.34 -47.22
C MET A 1 22.55 -10.14 -46.48
N ALA A 2 22.43 -11.47 -46.68
CA ALA A 2 21.43 -12.30 -45.99
C ALA A 2 21.73 -12.50 -44.50
N ALA A 3 22.98 -12.75 -44.12
CA ALA A 3 23.38 -12.99 -42.72
C ALA A 3 23.08 -11.80 -41.80
N LEU A 4 23.33 -10.57 -42.26
CA LEU A 4 23.08 -9.35 -41.49
C LEU A 4 21.58 -9.15 -41.17
N ARG A 5 20.70 -9.58 -42.07
CA ARG A 5 19.24 -9.51 -41.88
C ARG A 5 18.73 -10.50 -40.83
N VAL A 6 19.34 -11.69 -40.74
CA VAL A 6 19.00 -12.71 -39.73
C VAL A 6 19.40 -12.27 -38.31
N PHE A 7 20.56 -11.65 -38.16
CA PHE A 7 21.00 -11.11 -36.87
C PHE A 7 20.12 -9.94 -36.40
N LEU A 8 19.68 -9.06 -37.31
CA LEU A 8 18.74 -7.98 -37.00
C LEU A 8 17.38 -8.51 -36.56
N THR A 9 16.84 -9.57 -37.18
CA THR A 9 15.57 -10.17 -36.76
C THR A 9 15.65 -10.84 -35.39
N LEU A 10 16.78 -11.51 -35.06
CA LEU A 10 16.98 -12.14 -33.75
C LEU A 10 17.09 -11.10 -32.61
N ALA A 11 17.78 -9.98 -32.84
CA ALA A 11 17.88 -8.90 -31.87
C ALA A 11 16.51 -8.24 -31.58
N ILE A 12 15.68 -8.05 -32.60
CA ILE A 12 14.33 -7.49 -32.45
C ILE A 12 13.40 -8.44 -31.68
N CYS A 13 13.54 -9.76 -31.84
CA CYS A 13 12.77 -10.75 -31.08
C CYS A 13 13.15 -10.81 -29.59
N LEU A 14 14.44 -10.60 -29.25
CA LEU A 14 14.89 -10.51 -27.86
C LEU A 14 14.41 -9.24 -27.16
N GLN A 15 14.22 -8.14 -27.89
CA GLN A 15 13.69 -6.88 -27.35
C GLN A 15 12.20 -6.96 -26.96
N MET A 16 11.40 -7.78 -27.66
CA MET A 16 9.95 -7.90 -27.38
C MET A 16 9.61 -8.78 -26.15
N GLY A 17 10.59 -9.50 -25.60
CA GLY A 17 10.43 -10.38 -24.44
C GLY A 17 10.46 -9.66 -23.08
N HIS A 18 10.94 -8.42 -23.01
CA HIS A 18 10.85 -7.59 -21.81
C HIS A 18 9.50 -6.86 -21.78
N GLN A 19 8.42 -7.60 -21.61
CA GLN A 19 7.23 -7.02 -20.99
C GLN A 19 7.59 -6.76 -19.53
N THR A 20 8.16 -5.59 -19.24
CA THR A 20 8.27 -5.12 -17.85
C THR A 20 6.84 -4.91 -17.37
N PHE A 21 6.24 -5.94 -16.77
CA PHE A 21 5.10 -5.74 -15.90
C PHE A 21 5.50 -4.64 -14.93
N ALA A 22 4.76 -3.53 -14.92
CA ALA A 22 5.01 -2.40 -14.06
C ALA A 22 4.81 -2.84 -12.59
N ARG A 23 5.81 -3.52 -12.03
CA ARG A 23 5.87 -3.93 -10.64
C ARG A 23 6.48 -2.76 -9.87
N ASN A 24 5.83 -2.39 -8.78
CA ASN A 24 6.36 -1.37 -7.89
C ASN A 24 7.44 -2.00 -7.00
N ASP A 25 8.68 -1.54 -7.14
CA ASP A 25 9.87 -1.99 -6.39
C ASP A 25 10.04 -1.27 -5.04
N ALA A 26 9.15 -0.31 -4.74
CA ALA A 26 9.09 0.40 -3.48
C ALA A 26 7.63 0.66 -3.08
N PRO A 27 7.34 0.82 -1.77
CA PRO A 27 6.01 1.16 -1.34
C PRO A 27 5.67 2.59 -1.76
N CYS A 28 4.37 2.86 -1.92
CA CYS A 28 3.88 4.19 -2.25
C CYS A 28 4.38 4.72 -3.61
N GLN A 29 4.62 3.84 -4.57
CA GLN A 29 4.72 4.22 -5.97
C GLN A 29 3.32 4.34 -6.59
N ARG A 30 3.19 5.10 -7.68
CA ARG A 30 1.89 5.28 -8.35
C ARG A 30 1.37 3.93 -8.83
N GLY A 31 0.20 3.56 -8.36
CA GLY A 31 -0.49 2.36 -8.84
C GLY A 31 -1.02 2.58 -10.25
N THR A 32 -0.97 1.52 -11.07
CA THR A 32 -1.65 1.50 -12.37
C THR A 32 -3.14 1.19 -12.25
N TRP A 33 -3.57 0.65 -11.10
CA TRP A 33 -4.95 0.25 -10.82
C TRP A 33 -5.57 1.05 -9.68
N ASN A 34 -6.53 1.90 -10.04
CA ASN A 34 -7.23 2.77 -9.10
C ASN A 34 -8.20 2.05 -8.14
N ASN A 35 -8.55 0.79 -8.41
CA ASN A 35 -9.52 0.03 -7.62
C ASN A 35 -8.89 -0.88 -6.54
N GLY A 36 -7.55 -0.87 -6.41
CA GLY A 36 -6.82 -1.76 -5.49
C GLY A 36 -7.27 -1.60 -4.05
N TYR A 37 -7.36 -0.36 -3.56
CA TYR A 37 -7.79 -0.08 -2.18
C TYR A 37 -9.25 -0.49 -1.93
N ASN A 38 -10.17 -0.16 -2.82
CA ASN A 38 -11.58 -0.55 -2.69
C ASN A 38 -11.74 -2.08 -2.68
N THR A 39 -10.94 -2.77 -3.51
CA THR A 39 -10.88 -4.22 -3.56
C THR A 39 -10.32 -4.79 -2.26
N PHE A 40 -9.25 -4.20 -1.72
CA PHE A 40 -8.67 -4.56 -0.42
C PHE A 40 -9.70 -4.45 0.70
N VAL A 41 -10.35 -3.29 0.86
CA VAL A 41 -11.38 -3.07 1.90
C VAL A 41 -12.53 -4.06 1.74
N LYS A 42 -13.05 -4.24 0.52
CA LYS A 42 -14.14 -5.19 0.24
C LYS A 42 -13.80 -6.64 0.61
N ARG A 43 -12.52 -7.01 0.59
CA ARG A 43 -12.03 -8.38 0.83
C ARG A 43 -11.58 -8.62 2.27
N HIS A 44 -11.06 -7.59 2.94
CA HIS A 44 -10.39 -7.75 4.23
C HIS A 44 -11.03 -6.95 5.38
N ILE A 45 -11.83 -5.91 5.10
CA ILE A 45 -12.40 -5.00 6.11
C ILE A 45 -13.88 -4.73 5.79
N ARG A 46 -14.65 -5.78 5.56
CA ARG A 46 -16.08 -5.66 5.21
C ARG A 46 -16.94 -5.58 6.47
N SER A 47 -18.01 -4.78 6.41
CA SER A 47 -19.05 -4.77 7.44
C SER A 47 -19.79 -6.11 7.52
N GLY A 48 -20.39 -6.39 8.68
CA GLY A 48 -21.15 -7.63 8.90
C GLY A 48 -20.30 -8.89 8.99
N THR A 49 -18.97 -8.76 9.13
CA THR A 49 -18.07 -9.88 9.39
C THR A 49 -18.49 -10.58 10.69
N PRO A 50 -18.56 -11.93 10.74
CA PRO A 50 -18.90 -12.66 11.96
C PRO A 50 -17.94 -12.32 13.11
N THR A 51 -18.47 -12.24 14.32
CA THR A 51 -17.68 -12.03 15.55
C THR A 51 -17.28 -13.33 16.22
N SER A 52 -17.92 -14.45 15.86
CA SER A 52 -17.62 -15.78 16.36
C SER A 52 -16.57 -16.49 15.50
N LEU A 53 -16.02 -17.59 16.00
CA LEU A 53 -15.17 -18.51 15.21
C LEU A 53 -15.96 -19.72 14.68
N ASP A 54 -17.29 -19.65 14.70
CA ASP A 54 -18.15 -20.73 14.25
C ASP A 54 -18.04 -20.95 12.74
N GLN A 55 -17.73 -22.17 12.33
CA GLN A 55 -17.44 -22.47 10.92
C GLN A 55 -18.65 -22.27 10.02
N ASN A 56 -19.87 -22.57 10.51
CA ASN A 56 -21.09 -22.44 9.72
C ASN A 56 -21.42 -20.97 9.46
N GLN A 57 -21.29 -20.10 10.47
CA GLN A 57 -21.44 -18.65 10.28
C GLN A 57 -20.45 -18.09 9.26
N TRP A 58 -19.20 -18.56 9.29
CA TRP A 58 -18.20 -18.16 8.30
C TRP A 58 -18.49 -18.73 6.91
N GLU A 59 -18.96 -19.97 6.81
CA GLU A 59 -19.36 -20.57 5.54
C GLU A 59 -20.49 -19.77 4.87
N ASP A 60 -21.55 -19.49 5.60
CA ASP A 60 -22.69 -18.70 5.13
C ASP A 60 -22.26 -17.29 4.75
N TYR A 61 -21.40 -16.67 5.56
CA TYR A 61 -20.85 -15.36 5.27
C TYR A 61 -20.06 -15.36 3.95
N ILE A 62 -19.14 -16.32 3.75
CA ILE A 62 -18.31 -16.41 2.53
C ILE A 62 -19.16 -16.70 1.30
N LYS A 63 -20.14 -17.61 1.39
CA LYS A 63 -21.09 -17.92 0.31
C LYS A 63 -21.87 -16.68 -0.11
N LYS A 64 -22.46 -15.96 0.86
CA LYS A 64 -23.25 -14.75 0.61
C LYS A 64 -22.42 -13.62 -0.02
N ASN A 65 -21.14 -13.52 0.32
CA ASN A 65 -20.30 -12.38 -0.01
C ASN A 65 -19.33 -12.58 -1.18
N GLY A 66 -19.31 -13.78 -1.77
CA GLY A 66 -18.50 -14.12 -2.94
C GLY A 66 -17.02 -14.31 -2.64
N GLY A 67 -16.66 -15.40 -1.95
CA GLY A 67 -15.27 -15.72 -1.58
C GLY A 67 -14.86 -17.20 -1.67
N CYS A 68 -15.70 -18.08 -2.21
CA CYS A 68 -15.47 -19.54 -2.21
C CYS A 68 -14.20 -19.96 -2.98
N GLU A 69 -13.81 -19.22 -4.01
CA GLU A 69 -12.64 -19.53 -4.85
C GLU A 69 -11.30 -19.28 -4.13
N ARG A 70 -11.33 -18.73 -2.91
CA ARG A 70 -10.11 -18.31 -2.20
C ARG A 70 -9.77 -19.28 -1.08
N PRO A 71 -8.64 -19.99 -1.17
CA PRO A 71 -8.26 -20.98 -0.18
C PRO A 71 -7.95 -20.39 1.20
N THR A 72 -7.47 -19.13 1.25
CA THR A 72 -7.16 -18.44 2.50
C THR A 72 -7.61 -16.99 2.39
N GLN A 73 -8.31 -16.54 3.42
CA GLN A 73 -8.87 -15.20 3.51
C GLN A 73 -8.65 -14.66 4.92
N SER A 74 -8.25 -13.40 5.02
CA SER A 74 -7.99 -12.73 6.30
C SER A 74 -8.93 -11.55 6.46
N PHE A 75 -9.59 -11.46 7.62
CA PHE A 75 -10.63 -10.48 7.93
C PHE A 75 -10.25 -9.68 9.16
N LEU A 76 -10.02 -8.38 8.94
CA LEU A 76 -9.79 -7.36 9.94
C LEU A 76 -11.13 -6.73 10.35
N GLN A 77 -11.16 -6.18 11.56
CA GLN A 77 -12.35 -5.51 12.07
C GLN A 77 -12.51 -4.12 11.44
N PRO A 78 -13.73 -3.67 11.11
CA PRO A 78 -13.97 -2.34 10.54
C PRO A 78 -13.37 -1.17 11.34
N LYS A 79 -13.34 -1.29 12.67
CA LYS A 79 -12.74 -0.29 13.57
C LYS A 79 -11.24 -0.09 13.37
N ASP A 80 -10.54 -1.06 12.78
CA ASP A 80 -9.09 -0.99 12.56
C ASP A 80 -8.73 -0.31 11.23
N LEU A 81 -9.70 0.13 10.42
CA LEU A 81 -9.48 0.68 9.08
C LEU A 81 -8.39 1.76 9.02
N GLU A 82 -8.46 2.76 9.89
CA GLU A 82 -7.46 3.84 9.90
C GLU A 82 -6.08 3.35 10.37
N ARG A 83 -6.02 2.39 11.29
CA ARG A 83 -4.76 1.75 11.69
C ARG A 83 -4.15 0.94 10.55
N VAL A 84 -4.97 0.27 9.75
CA VAL A 84 -4.53 -0.50 8.57
C VAL A 84 -3.98 0.44 7.49
N LYS A 85 -4.64 1.59 7.24
CA LYS A 85 -4.11 2.62 6.33
C LYS A 85 -2.76 3.16 6.81
N ALA A 86 -2.59 3.37 8.11
CA ALA A 86 -1.35 3.86 8.70
C ALA A 86 -0.15 2.90 8.52
N VAL A 87 -0.36 1.62 8.22
CA VAL A 87 0.75 0.69 7.89
C VAL A 87 1.51 1.15 6.65
N CYS A 88 0.83 1.82 5.72
CA CYS A 88 1.44 2.40 4.52
C CYS A 88 2.12 3.75 4.76
N THR A 89 2.16 4.24 6.00
CA THR A 89 2.80 5.51 6.37
C THR A 89 3.92 5.29 7.39
N ASN A 90 4.74 6.32 7.63
CA ASN A 90 5.80 6.28 8.63
C ASN A 90 5.29 6.17 10.07
N SER A 91 3.99 6.38 10.32
CA SER A 91 3.41 6.35 11.66
C SER A 91 2.90 4.96 12.08
N GLY A 92 2.83 4.00 11.15
CA GLY A 92 2.26 2.68 11.46
C GLY A 92 2.94 1.49 10.80
N GLY A 93 3.96 1.69 9.97
CA GLY A 93 4.72 0.60 9.41
C GLY A 93 6.12 0.95 8.93
N LYS A 94 6.86 -0.12 8.65
CA LYS A 94 8.21 -0.08 8.09
C LYS A 94 8.26 -0.77 6.74
N ARG A 95 9.17 -0.32 5.88
CA ARG A 95 9.46 -1.00 4.62
C ARG A 95 9.91 -2.43 4.89
N TYR A 96 9.28 -3.40 4.23
CA TYR A 96 9.62 -4.81 4.34
C TYR A 96 10.41 -5.29 3.13
N LYS A 97 9.74 -5.38 1.97
CA LYS A 97 10.33 -5.85 0.70
C LYS A 97 9.51 -5.31 -0.47
N GLU A 98 10.17 -4.85 -1.54
CA GLU A 98 9.49 -4.27 -2.71
C GLU A 98 8.45 -3.20 -2.31
N ASN A 99 7.19 -3.30 -2.75
CA ASN A 99 6.09 -2.44 -2.33
C ASN A 99 5.39 -2.86 -1.03
N LEU A 100 5.93 -3.86 -0.30
CA LEU A 100 5.38 -4.35 0.95
C LEU A 100 5.88 -3.55 2.16
N CYS A 101 4.94 -3.28 3.05
CA CYS A 101 5.12 -2.65 4.34
C CYS A 101 4.69 -3.62 5.44
N ILE A 102 5.45 -3.69 6.53
CA ILE A 102 5.11 -4.46 7.71
C ILE A 102 4.65 -3.52 8.83
N SER A 103 3.56 -3.86 9.52
CA SER A 103 3.00 -3.01 10.57
C SER A 103 3.93 -2.91 11.78
N ASP A 104 3.96 -1.75 12.42
CA ASP A 104 4.76 -1.54 13.65
C ASP A 104 4.17 -2.30 14.84
N GLN A 105 2.84 -2.43 14.89
CA GLN A 105 2.12 -3.12 15.94
C GLN A 105 1.34 -4.31 15.37
N PRO A 106 1.15 -5.38 16.15
CA PRO A 106 0.34 -6.51 15.71
C PRO A 106 -1.14 -6.13 15.61
N PHE A 107 -1.83 -6.85 14.73
CA PHE A 107 -3.27 -6.76 14.54
C PHE A 107 -3.93 -8.07 14.94
N LYS A 108 -5.14 -7.95 15.47
CA LYS A 108 -6.02 -9.07 15.73
C LYS A 108 -6.97 -9.24 14.55
N PHE A 109 -6.97 -10.40 13.90
CA PHE A 109 -7.79 -10.67 12.72
C PHE A 109 -8.17 -12.15 12.64
N VAL A 110 -9.16 -12.47 11.82
CA VAL A 110 -9.59 -13.86 11.60
C VAL A 110 -9.05 -14.35 10.27
N THR A 111 -8.42 -15.53 10.27
CA THR A 111 -8.05 -16.27 9.07
C THR A 111 -9.03 -17.41 8.85
N VAL A 112 -9.65 -17.41 7.68
CA VAL A 112 -10.54 -18.47 7.21
C VAL A 112 -9.84 -19.23 6.11
N ARG A 113 -9.79 -20.56 6.24
CA ARG A 113 -9.30 -21.44 5.19
C ARG A 113 -10.47 -22.26 4.64
N SER A 114 -10.60 -22.27 3.32
CA SER A 114 -11.62 -23.03 2.60
C SER A 114 -11.01 -24.28 1.96
N VAL A 115 -11.84 -25.30 1.76
CA VAL A 115 -11.46 -26.49 0.99
C VAL A 115 -11.48 -26.12 -0.49
N LEU A 116 -10.33 -26.25 -1.15
CA LEU A 116 -10.15 -25.94 -2.57
C LEU A 116 -11.20 -26.63 -3.45
N GLY A 117 -11.75 -25.89 -4.42
CA GLY A 117 -12.78 -26.40 -5.33
C GLY A 117 -14.17 -26.54 -4.73
N THR A 118 -14.35 -26.17 -3.45
CA THR A 118 -15.65 -26.13 -2.77
C THR A 118 -15.83 -24.78 -2.07
N CYS A 119 -16.94 -24.60 -1.35
CA CYS A 119 -17.09 -23.47 -0.42
C CYS A 119 -17.06 -23.91 1.06
N GLY A 120 -16.67 -25.16 1.34
CA GLY A 120 -16.60 -25.68 2.70
C GLY A 120 -15.46 -25.04 3.50
N ILE A 121 -15.71 -24.74 4.77
CA ILE A 121 -14.71 -24.17 5.66
C ILE A 121 -13.86 -25.28 6.27
N LYS A 122 -12.53 -25.19 6.07
CA LYS A 122 -11.54 -26.11 6.66
C LYS A 122 -11.17 -25.68 8.08
N SER A 123 -11.00 -24.37 8.30
CA SER A 123 -10.68 -23.83 9.62
C SER A 123 -10.95 -22.34 9.69
N VAL A 124 -11.39 -21.89 10.85
CA VAL A 124 -11.46 -20.48 11.24
C VAL A 124 -10.54 -20.29 12.44
N ARG A 125 -9.63 -19.32 12.37
CA ARG A 125 -8.68 -19.05 13.44
C ARG A 125 -8.56 -17.56 13.69
N GLU A 126 -8.56 -17.19 14.96
CA GLU A 126 -8.16 -15.86 15.37
C GLU A 126 -6.63 -15.79 15.46
N GLU A 127 -6.06 -14.74 14.87
CA GLU A 127 -4.62 -14.53 14.76
C GLU A 127 -4.28 -13.18 15.41
N THR A 128 -3.12 -13.09 16.06
CA THR A 128 -2.53 -11.81 16.52
C THR A 128 -1.13 -11.71 15.97
N LYS A 129 -0.95 -10.99 14.86
CA LYS A 129 0.31 -10.94 14.08
C LYS A 129 0.52 -9.57 13.45
N HIS A 130 1.75 -9.27 13.06
CA HIS A 130 2.03 -8.11 12.21
C HIS A 130 1.46 -8.32 10.80
N LEU A 131 0.86 -7.27 10.24
CA LEU A 131 0.35 -7.27 8.87
C LEU A 131 1.49 -6.98 7.91
N ILE A 132 1.47 -7.63 6.74
CA ILE A 132 2.33 -7.30 5.62
C ILE A 132 1.41 -6.87 4.47
N LEU A 133 1.50 -5.61 4.06
CA LEU A 133 0.59 -5.01 3.09
C LEU A 133 1.35 -4.41 1.92
N ALA A 134 0.90 -4.64 0.69
CA ALA A 134 1.40 -3.88 -0.45
C ALA A 134 0.74 -2.50 -0.47
N CYS A 135 1.54 -1.45 -0.65
CA CYS A 135 1.09 -0.06 -0.58
C CYS A 135 1.39 0.70 -1.88
N GLU A 136 0.39 1.41 -2.39
CA GLU A 136 0.50 2.20 -3.63
C GLU A 136 -0.12 3.59 -3.47
N VAL A 137 0.33 4.55 -4.27
CA VAL A 137 -0.27 5.88 -4.33
C VAL A 137 -1.48 5.87 -5.25
N LEU A 138 -2.64 6.19 -4.67
CA LEU A 138 -3.92 6.38 -5.33
C LEU A 138 -4.44 7.77 -4.97
N GLU A 139 -4.73 8.61 -5.96
CA GLU A 139 -5.26 9.98 -5.74
C GLU A 139 -4.44 10.79 -4.70
N ASN A 140 -3.11 10.70 -4.79
CA ASN A 140 -2.13 11.34 -3.89
C ASN A 140 -2.09 10.81 -2.45
N GLN A 141 -2.74 9.68 -2.15
CA GLN A 141 -2.66 9.00 -0.87
C GLN A 141 -1.99 7.64 -1.02
N CYS A 142 -1.09 7.28 -0.09
CA CYS A 142 -0.53 5.93 -0.06
C CYS A 142 -1.45 4.99 0.72
N LEU A 143 -2.02 4.00 0.04
CA LEU A 143 -3.07 3.13 0.56
C LEU A 143 -2.74 1.64 0.34
N PRO A 144 -3.25 0.74 1.22
CA PRO A 144 -3.04 -0.69 1.08
C PRO A 144 -3.89 -1.25 -0.07
N ILE A 145 -3.27 -2.06 -0.93
CA ILE A 145 -3.94 -2.67 -2.09
C ILE A 145 -3.94 -4.21 -2.04
N HIS A 146 -3.05 -4.81 -1.23
CA HIS A 146 -2.90 -6.26 -1.13
C HIS A 146 -2.50 -6.66 0.30
N PHE A 147 -3.03 -7.79 0.76
CA PHE A 147 -2.66 -8.42 2.03
C PHE A 147 -1.75 -9.61 1.74
N GLU A 148 -0.51 -9.55 2.19
CA GLU A 148 0.45 -10.65 2.11
C GLU A 148 0.39 -11.49 3.40
N GLY A 149 0.49 -12.81 3.26
CA GLY A 149 0.46 -13.70 4.41
C GLY A 149 1.72 -13.54 5.27
N ASN A 150 1.56 -13.60 6.60
CA ASN A 150 2.69 -13.66 7.54
C ASN A 150 2.70 -15.01 8.29
N PRO A 151 2.96 -16.13 7.60
CA PRO A 151 2.93 -17.46 8.22
C PRO A 151 3.99 -17.62 9.31
N ASP A 152 5.18 -17.03 9.10
CA ASP A 152 6.34 -17.14 9.99
C ASP A 152 6.33 -16.14 11.14
N ASN A 153 5.26 -15.34 11.27
CA ASN A 153 5.09 -14.30 12.28
C ASN A 153 6.29 -13.33 12.36
N VAL A 154 6.78 -12.91 11.19
CA VAL A 154 7.85 -11.93 11.04
C VAL A 154 7.43 -10.62 11.70
N THR A 155 8.39 -9.96 12.35
CA THR A 155 8.24 -8.65 13.01
C THR A 155 9.00 -7.57 12.22
N PRO A 156 8.62 -6.28 12.35
CA PRO A 156 9.32 -5.19 11.67
C PRO A 156 10.80 -5.10 12.08
N ASN A 157 11.68 -4.86 11.12
CA ASN A 157 13.09 -4.57 11.41
C ASN A 157 13.21 -3.16 12.00
N ASN A 158 13.80 -3.04 13.20
CA ASN A 158 13.92 -1.75 13.87
C ASN A 158 14.75 -0.71 13.11
N ASN A 159 15.69 -1.15 12.28
CA ASN A 159 16.56 -0.30 11.48
C ASN A 159 15.99 0.03 10.09
N ALA A 160 14.85 -0.55 9.72
CA ALA A 160 14.21 -0.25 8.44
C ALA A 160 13.61 1.16 8.45
N LYS A 161 13.62 1.81 7.27
CA LYS A 161 12.93 3.09 7.06
C LYS A 161 11.42 2.89 7.22
N GLY A 162 10.72 3.97 7.60
CA GLY A 162 9.26 4.00 7.58
C GLY A 162 8.69 3.72 6.18
N SER A 163 7.44 3.23 6.13
CA SER A 163 6.78 2.77 4.91
C SER A 163 6.65 3.82 3.81
N SER A 164 6.37 5.08 4.16
CA SER A 164 6.18 6.16 3.19
C SER A 164 7.42 7.04 3.15
N ILE A 165 8.24 6.90 2.11
CA ILE A 165 9.16 7.98 1.77
C ILE A 165 8.28 9.08 1.19
N LEU A 166 8.10 10.17 1.93
CA LEU A 166 7.69 11.44 1.35
C LEU A 166 8.70 11.71 0.24
N PHE A 167 8.33 11.46 -1.01
CA PHE A 167 8.88 12.24 -2.10
C PHE A 167 8.42 13.66 -1.80
N LEU A 168 9.21 14.38 -1.01
CA LEU A 168 9.32 15.82 -1.14
C LEU A 168 9.66 16.03 -2.61
N SER A 169 8.61 16.22 -3.41
CA SER A 169 8.70 16.86 -4.72
C SER A 169 9.63 18.04 -4.50
N SER A 170 10.82 18.00 -5.10
CA SER A 170 11.88 18.98 -4.91
C SER A 170 11.56 20.34 -5.56
N SER A 171 10.28 20.72 -5.62
CA SER A 171 9.81 21.91 -6.33
C SER A 171 9.40 23.07 -5.42
N PHE A 172 9.67 23.02 -4.10
CA PHE A 172 9.27 24.11 -3.18
C PHE A 172 10.43 24.75 -2.39
N LEU A 173 11.65 24.70 -2.90
CA LEU A 173 12.79 25.38 -2.26
C LEU A 173 13.70 26.13 -3.23
N ILE A 174 13.17 26.87 -4.21
CA ILE A 174 13.92 27.98 -4.84
C ILE A 174 12.93 29.07 -5.25
N PHE A 175 12.80 30.14 -4.45
CA PHE A 175 12.73 31.56 -4.86
C PHE A 175 12.52 32.43 -3.62
N SER A 176 13.58 32.53 -2.83
CA SER A 176 13.78 33.61 -1.87
C SER A 176 15.28 33.84 -1.87
N LEU A 177 15.74 34.76 -2.72
CA LEU A 177 16.96 35.58 -2.57
C LEU A 177 17.25 36.25 -3.91
N SER A 178 16.73 37.47 -4.11
CA SER A 178 17.45 38.55 -4.82
C SER A 178 16.55 39.78 -4.95
N ALA A 179 16.69 40.71 -4.02
CA ALA A 179 16.65 42.16 -4.30
C ALA A 179 16.96 42.90 -2.99
N ARG A 180 18.26 43.07 -2.71
CA ARG A 180 18.74 44.13 -1.82
C ARG A 180 19.51 45.13 -2.70
N TRP A 181 19.17 46.40 -2.49
CA TRP A 181 19.94 47.63 -2.72
C TRP A 181 19.66 48.45 -3.98
N SER A 182 19.00 49.60 -3.78
CA SER A 182 19.57 50.96 -3.93
C SER A 182 18.57 51.95 -3.29
N LEU A 183 18.83 52.51 -2.09
CA LEU A 183 19.43 53.84 -1.85
C LEU A 183 18.86 54.96 -2.75
N THR A 184 18.09 55.90 -2.17
CA THR A 184 18.54 57.29 -1.91
C THR A 184 17.45 58.15 -1.21
N CYS A 185 17.95 59.08 -0.38
CA CYS A 185 17.31 60.16 0.39
C CYS A 185 16.20 60.96 -0.31
N SER A 186 15.23 61.50 0.44
CA SER A 186 15.30 62.89 0.97
C SER A 186 14.09 63.22 1.84
N ALA A 187 14.32 64.14 2.79
CA ALA A 187 13.47 64.54 3.90
C ALA A 187 12.19 65.29 3.48
N SER A 188 11.15 65.29 4.34
CA SER A 188 10.65 66.49 5.04
C SER A 188 9.35 66.23 5.82
N HIS A 189 9.40 66.62 7.11
CA HIS A 189 8.34 67.28 7.90
C HIS A 189 7.14 66.52 8.51
N PHE A 190 7.24 66.38 9.84
CA PHE A 190 6.33 66.91 10.89
C PHE A 190 4.97 66.23 11.22
N HIS A 191 4.98 65.62 12.41
CA HIS A 191 4.05 65.73 13.56
C HIS A 191 2.70 64.98 13.66
N ILE A 192 2.64 64.25 14.79
CA ILE A 192 1.58 64.11 15.82
C ILE A 192 0.57 62.96 15.70
N CYS A 193 0.58 62.15 16.76
CA CYS A 193 -0.42 61.18 17.17
C CYS A 193 -1.74 61.84 17.60
N SER A 194 -2.86 61.25 17.20
CA SER A 194 -3.96 60.81 18.08
C SER A 194 -4.85 59.84 17.31
#